data_AF-A0A0C2HMU0-F1
#
_entry.id   AF-A0A0C2HMU0-F1
#
_cell.length_a   1.000
_cell.length_b   1.000
_cell.length_c   1.000
_cell.angle_alpha   90.00
_cell.angle_beta   90.00
_cell.angle_gamma   90.00
#
_symmetry.space_group_name_H-M   'P 1'
#
loop_
_entity.id
_entity.type
_entity.pdbx_description
1 polymer ?
#
loop_
_entity_poly.entity_id
_entity_poly.type
_entity_poly.pdbx_seq_one_letter_code
_entity_poly.pdbx_strand_id
1 'polypeptide(L)'
;MFYNLIYFNENLYDTYYTFANAGRAVQFNEIESQTDKGAQLGFNDTHVGLGKSSVIKGEVINNPASKLINLEHSLVDNDFFVDFETEPIFHQIEDLSRRMIFRATLPLKIHESFDMYEMTKRMKAELEQAGFMGRTSDDVELFNMVFDFDKIRLPVYNDDMGTVIFSKLHKDCLLIEENELEELSEDNIILAKVKRTHETHFTLFDPLKDFVTLNVGTIKAVEKRLPDSGILSPIEMRSAGMEIEIIAIYS
;
A
#
# COMPACT_ATOMS: atom_id res chain seq x y z
N MET A 1 20.34 7.96 4.71
CA MET A 1 19.22 8.79 4.26
C MET A 1 18.13 8.60 5.30
N PHE A 2 17.62 9.68 5.91
CA PHE A 2 16.48 9.57 6.82
C PHE A 2 15.24 9.71 5.94
N TYR A 3 14.56 8.60 5.69
CA TYR A 3 13.28 8.62 4.98
C TYR A 3 12.22 9.14 5.96
N ASN A 4 11.49 10.18 5.58
CA ASN A 4 10.23 10.47 6.25
C ASN A 4 9.18 9.54 5.64
N LEU A 5 8.95 8.41 6.30
CA LEU A 5 8.12 7.34 5.76
C LEU A 5 6.64 7.61 6.09
N ILE A 6 5.85 7.83 5.05
CA ILE A 6 4.42 8.19 5.14
C ILE A 6 3.54 6.94 5.10
N TYR A 7 3.92 5.97 4.27
CA TYR A 7 3.19 4.72 4.07
C TYR A 7 4.16 3.58 3.86
N PHE A 8 3.89 2.42 4.47
CA PHE A 8 4.65 1.20 4.22
C PHE A 8 3.81 -0.06 4.36
N ASN A 9 3.73 -0.85 3.30
CA ASN A 9 3.01 -2.12 3.29
C ASN A 9 3.96 -3.30 3.48
N GLU A 10 4.08 -3.77 4.72
CA GLU A 10 4.98 -4.87 5.07
C GLU A 10 4.68 -6.17 4.31
N ASN A 11 3.40 -6.45 4.05
CA ASN A 11 2.99 -7.68 3.33
C ASN A 11 3.51 -7.69 1.89
N LEU A 12 3.57 -6.51 1.26
CA LEU A 12 4.12 -6.35 -0.08
C LEU A 12 5.65 -6.42 -0.05
N TYR A 13 6.29 -5.86 0.98
CA TYR A 13 7.75 -5.94 1.16
C TYR A 13 8.23 -7.40 1.14
N ASP A 14 7.66 -8.29 1.95
CA ASP A 14 8.13 -9.68 2.03
C ASP A 14 8.01 -10.40 0.67
N THR A 15 6.93 -10.11 -0.05
CA THR A 15 6.65 -10.65 -1.39
C THR A 15 7.70 -10.19 -2.40
N TYR A 16 7.96 -8.88 -2.48
CA TYR A 16 8.83 -8.31 -3.49
C TYR A 16 10.31 -8.44 -3.16
N TYR A 17 10.68 -8.43 -1.87
CA TYR A 17 12.03 -8.75 -1.44
C TYR A 17 12.41 -10.19 -1.82
N THR A 18 11.50 -11.14 -1.63
CA THR A 18 11.70 -12.53 -2.08
C THR A 18 11.83 -12.60 -3.60
N PHE A 19 10.96 -11.90 -4.34
CA PHE A 19 11.02 -11.85 -5.80
C PHE A 19 12.34 -11.27 -6.33
N ALA A 20 12.80 -10.16 -5.77
CA ALA A 20 14.04 -9.49 -6.16
C ALA A 20 15.26 -10.40 -5.93
N ASN A 21 15.24 -11.17 -4.83
CA ASN A 21 16.32 -12.09 -4.49
C ASN A 21 16.22 -13.46 -5.18
N ALA A 22 15.04 -13.89 -5.66
CA ALA A 22 14.88 -15.16 -6.37
C ALA A 22 15.66 -15.23 -7.70
N GLY A 23 15.96 -14.08 -8.32
CA GLY A 23 16.85 -13.97 -9.49
C GLY A 23 18.33 -14.20 -9.17
N ARG A 24 18.73 -14.09 -7.89
CA ARG A 24 20.08 -14.38 -7.41
C ARG A 24 20.14 -15.82 -6.91
N ALA A 25 20.33 -16.77 -7.83
CA ALA A 25 20.47 -18.18 -7.50
C ALA A 25 21.80 -18.49 -6.77
N VAL A 26 22.01 -18.07 -5.51
CA VAL A 26 23.16 -18.49 -4.69
C VAL A 26 22.85 -18.48 -3.17
N GLN A 27 23.02 -19.67 -2.57
CA GLN A 27 23.20 -20.01 -1.14
C GLN A 27 22.47 -19.18 -0.08
N PHE A 28 21.34 -19.72 0.38
CA PHE A 28 20.92 -19.54 1.76
C PHE A 28 22.00 -20.13 2.68
N ASN A 29 22.85 -19.30 3.25
CA ASN A 29 23.39 -19.61 4.57
C ASN A 29 22.26 -19.32 5.55
N GLU A 30 21.81 -20.35 6.26
CA GLU A 30 20.78 -20.30 7.29
C GLU A 30 20.75 -18.96 8.02
N ILE A 31 19.69 -18.18 7.79
CA ILE A 31 19.30 -17.15 8.74
C ILE A 31 18.50 -17.90 9.80
N GLU A 32 19.19 -18.46 10.78
CA GLU A 32 18.55 -18.92 12.01
C GLU A 32 17.91 -17.70 12.69
N SER A 33 16.61 -17.55 12.47
CA SER A 33 15.73 -16.73 13.28
C SER A 33 15.66 -17.34 14.68
N GLN A 34 16.55 -16.92 15.58
CA GLN A 34 16.36 -17.13 17.02
C GLN A 34 15.61 -15.95 17.61
N THR A 35 14.29 -16.09 17.62
CA THR A 35 13.40 -15.37 18.53
C THR A 35 13.53 -16.02 19.91
N ASP A 36 14.35 -15.45 20.80
CA ASP A 36 13.99 -15.18 22.20
C ASP A 36 15.21 -14.81 23.06
N LYS A 37 15.02 -13.74 23.83
CA LYS A 37 15.59 -13.46 25.16
C LYS A 37 17.04 -13.92 25.41
N GLY A 38 17.95 -12.97 25.20
CA GLY A 38 19.22 -12.89 25.94
C GLY A 38 20.17 -14.07 25.73
N ALA A 39 20.99 -14.01 24.68
CA ALA A 39 22.19 -14.83 24.60
C ALA A 39 23.35 -14.04 23.98
N GLN A 40 24.44 -13.99 24.73
CA GLN A 40 25.74 -13.44 24.35
C GLN A 40 26.37 -14.39 23.33
N LEU A 41 26.50 -13.98 22.07
CA LEU A 41 27.32 -14.69 21.09
C LEU A 41 28.70 -14.05 21.04
N GLY A 42 29.65 -14.67 21.73
CA GLY A 42 31.08 -14.41 21.60
C GLY A 42 31.64 -15.26 20.45
N PHE A 43 32.10 -14.61 19.39
CA PHE A 43 32.88 -15.28 18.36
C PHE A 43 34.35 -15.26 18.78
N ASN A 44 34.87 -16.43 19.14
CA ASN A 44 36.30 -16.67 19.22
C ASN A 44 36.82 -16.82 17.80
N ASP A 45 37.62 -15.86 17.33
CA ASP A 45 38.60 -16.12 16.29
C ASP A 45 39.97 -15.65 16.72
N THR A 46 40.80 -16.64 17.06
CA THR A 46 42.25 -16.50 17.19
C THR A 46 42.83 -16.26 15.81
N HIS A 47 43.22 -15.03 15.49
CA HIS A 47 44.54 -14.76 14.94
C HIS A 47 45.00 -13.32 15.20
N VAL A 48 46.26 -13.24 15.66
CA VAL A 48 47.02 -12.09 16.12
C VAL A 48 47.34 -11.12 14.96
N GLY A 49 47.05 -9.83 15.16
CA GLY A 49 47.53 -8.75 14.30
C GLY A 49 47.14 -7.38 14.85
N LEU A 50 48.14 -6.63 15.34
CA LEU A 50 48.03 -5.29 15.93
C LEU A 50 47.30 -4.28 15.02
N GLY A 51 46.13 -3.84 15.48
CA GLY A 51 45.42 -2.69 14.94
C GLY A 51 44.10 -2.55 15.68
N LYS A 52 43.83 -1.38 16.26
CA LYS A 52 42.58 -1.11 17.00
C LYS A 52 41.38 -1.36 16.08
N SER A 53 40.79 -2.55 16.17
CA SER A 53 39.50 -2.85 15.59
C SER A 53 38.43 -2.36 16.56
N SER A 54 37.84 -1.21 16.26
CA SER A 54 36.59 -0.81 16.89
C SER A 54 35.48 -1.70 16.35
N VAL A 55 35.10 -2.72 17.11
CA VAL A 55 33.90 -3.52 16.84
C VAL A 55 32.69 -2.61 17.09
N ILE A 56 32.16 -2.03 16.02
CA ILE A 56 30.88 -1.33 16.05
C ILE A 56 29.81 -2.43 16.15
N LYS A 57 29.26 -2.60 17.35
CA LYS A 57 28.06 -3.42 17.55
C LYS A 57 26.88 -2.63 17.00
N GLY A 58 26.50 -2.93 15.76
CA GLY A 58 25.23 -2.50 15.19
C GLY A 58 24.14 -3.45 15.66
N GLU A 59 23.11 -2.92 16.32
CA GLU A 59 21.84 -3.62 16.50
C GLU A 59 21.07 -3.49 15.18
N VAL A 60 20.65 -4.62 14.59
CA VAL A 60 19.79 -4.57 13.40
C VAL A 60 18.40 -4.15 13.87
N ILE A 61 18.14 -2.85 13.82
CA ILE A 61 16.80 -2.31 14.09
C ILE A 61 15.94 -2.64 12.86
N ASN A 62 15.15 -3.71 12.98
CA ASN A 62 14.20 -4.16 11.96
C ASN A 62 12.96 -3.25 11.98
N ASN A 63 13.13 -2.00 11.55
CA ASN A 63 12.05 -1.03 11.40
C ASN A 63 11.66 -0.85 9.92
N PRO A 64 10.49 -0.26 9.62
CA PRO A 64 10.01 -0.04 8.25
C PRO A 64 11.02 0.66 7.33
N ALA A 65 11.74 1.67 7.82
CA ALA A 65 12.74 2.39 7.05
C ALA A 65 13.92 1.49 6.64
N SER A 66 14.43 0.66 7.55
CA SER A 66 15.48 -0.32 7.26
C SER A 66 15.01 -1.36 6.22
N LYS A 67 13.75 -1.81 6.32
CA LYS A 67 13.17 -2.74 5.33
C LYS A 67 13.08 -2.09 3.95
N LEU A 68 12.60 -0.85 3.86
CA LEU A 68 12.53 -0.11 2.60
C LEU A 68 13.91 0.01 1.94
N ILE A 69 14.94 0.41 2.70
CA ILE A 69 16.33 0.50 2.20
C ILE A 69 16.80 -0.83 1.61
N ASN A 70 16.56 -1.93 2.32
CA ASN A 70 16.97 -3.26 1.87
C ASN A 70 16.24 -3.68 0.59
N LEU A 71 14.95 -3.33 0.47
CA LEU A 71 14.18 -3.60 -0.74
C LEU A 71 14.70 -2.78 -1.92
N GLU A 72 14.88 -1.47 -1.76
CA GLU A 72 15.44 -0.61 -2.81
C GLU A 72 16.78 -1.16 -3.31
N HIS A 73 17.69 -1.51 -2.39
CA HIS A 73 18.99 -2.10 -2.74
C HIS A 73 18.86 -3.47 -3.44
N SER A 74 17.82 -4.24 -3.13
CA SER A 74 17.58 -5.54 -3.79
C SER A 74 17.06 -5.38 -5.22
N LEU A 75 16.44 -4.23 -5.53
CA LEU A 75 15.81 -3.93 -6.82
C LEU A 75 16.75 -3.32 -7.86
N VAL A 76 17.85 -2.68 -7.47
CA VAL A 76 18.78 -1.95 -8.38
C VAL A 76 19.22 -2.79 -9.59
N ASP A 77 19.46 -4.08 -9.42
CA ASP A 77 19.91 -4.98 -10.50
C ASP A 77 18.76 -5.78 -11.14
N ASN A 78 17.50 -5.43 -10.89
CA ASN A 78 16.34 -6.18 -11.35
C ASN A 78 15.82 -5.65 -12.68
N ASP A 79 15.75 -6.50 -13.70
CA ASP A 79 15.24 -6.13 -15.04
C ASP A 79 13.78 -5.61 -15.04
N PHE A 80 13.02 -5.90 -13.98
CA PHE A 80 11.63 -5.44 -13.82
C PHE A 80 11.51 -4.20 -12.93
N PHE A 81 12.64 -3.60 -12.51
CA PHE A 81 12.68 -2.36 -11.75
C PHE A 81 13.07 -1.18 -12.64
N VAL A 82 12.36 -0.06 -12.50
CA VAL A 82 12.67 1.20 -13.17
C VAL A 82 12.73 2.32 -12.13
N ASP A 83 13.85 3.02 -12.08
CA ASP A 83 14.06 4.11 -11.13
C ASP A 83 14.06 5.47 -11.82
N PHE A 84 12.91 6.14 -11.78
CA PHE A 84 12.75 7.48 -12.37
C PHE A 84 13.45 8.58 -11.57
N GLU A 85 13.92 8.29 -10.35
CA GLU A 85 14.67 9.26 -9.53
C GLU A 85 16.14 9.37 -9.92
N THR A 86 16.74 8.28 -10.44
CA THR A 86 18.18 8.23 -10.74
C THR A 86 18.48 8.00 -12.22
N GLU A 87 17.55 7.44 -13.00
CA GLU A 87 17.77 7.19 -14.43
C GLU A 87 17.14 8.26 -15.34
N PRO A 88 17.84 8.71 -16.40
CA PRO A 88 17.36 9.78 -17.27
C PRO A 88 16.32 9.32 -18.32
N ILE A 89 15.17 10.03 -18.32
CA ILE A 89 14.36 10.59 -19.43
C ILE A 89 13.74 9.64 -20.49
N PHE A 90 14.28 8.44 -20.75
CA PHE A 90 13.80 7.63 -21.88
C PHE A 90 12.53 6.82 -21.60
N HIS A 91 12.16 6.66 -20.34
CA HIS A 91 10.95 5.96 -19.94
C HIS A 91 9.91 6.97 -19.49
N GLN A 92 8.68 6.84 -20.00
CA GLN A 92 7.52 7.49 -19.42
C GLN A 92 6.86 6.49 -18.48
N ILE A 93 6.28 6.97 -17.37
CA ILE A 93 5.62 6.09 -16.39
C ILE A 93 4.47 5.34 -17.08
N GLU A 94 3.84 5.95 -18.08
CA GLU A 94 2.79 5.39 -18.93
C GLU A 94 3.25 4.15 -19.73
N ASP A 95 4.54 3.99 -19.99
CA ASP A 95 5.10 2.85 -20.72
C ASP A 95 5.29 1.61 -19.84
N LEU A 96 5.11 1.73 -18.52
CA LEU A 96 5.31 0.63 -17.61
C LEU A 96 4.28 -0.49 -17.83
N SER A 97 4.80 -1.69 -18.04
CA SER A 97 3.99 -2.88 -18.22
C SER A 97 3.64 -3.55 -16.89
N ARG A 98 2.65 -4.43 -16.93
CA ARG A 98 2.24 -5.23 -15.75
C ARG A 98 3.45 -5.96 -15.16
N ARG A 99 3.54 -5.96 -13.81
CA ARG A 99 4.61 -6.57 -12.99
C ARG A 99 5.88 -5.74 -12.83
N MET A 100 6.04 -4.64 -13.56
CA MET A 100 7.15 -3.73 -13.33
C MET A 100 7.00 -3.05 -11.98
N ILE A 101 8.10 -2.97 -11.24
CA ILE A 101 8.25 -2.18 -10.03
C ILE A 101 8.92 -0.88 -10.45
N PHE A 102 8.47 0.24 -9.90
CA PHE A 102 9.07 1.52 -10.19
C PHE A 102 9.19 2.38 -8.94
N ARG A 103 10.16 3.27 -8.98
CA ARG A 103 10.33 4.36 -8.02
C ARG A 103 10.21 5.70 -8.74
N ALA A 104 9.29 6.55 -8.30
CA ALA A 104 9.07 7.86 -8.90
C ALA A 104 8.43 8.84 -7.91
N THR A 105 8.76 10.12 -8.07
CA THR A 105 8.10 11.23 -7.40
C THR A 105 6.72 11.47 -8.02
N LEU A 106 5.67 11.29 -7.23
CA LEU A 106 4.28 11.36 -7.68
C LEU A 106 3.39 11.98 -6.59
N PRO A 107 2.73 13.12 -6.85
CA PRO A 107 1.74 13.65 -5.93
C PRO A 107 0.45 12.83 -6.02
N LEU A 108 0.01 12.25 -4.91
CA LEU A 108 -1.22 11.46 -4.83
C LEU A 108 -2.30 12.20 -4.06
N LYS A 109 -3.50 12.27 -4.64
CA LYS A 109 -4.65 12.90 -4.01
C LYS A 109 -5.65 11.84 -3.59
N ILE A 110 -6.24 12.01 -2.42
CA ILE A 110 -7.45 11.25 -2.06
C ILE A 110 -8.59 11.81 -2.90
N HIS A 111 -9.40 10.94 -3.50
CA HIS A 111 -10.51 11.38 -4.33
C HIS A 111 -11.53 12.18 -3.50
N GLU A 112 -11.92 13.37 -3.99
CA GLU A 112 -12.79 14.31 -3.25
C GLU A 112 -14.15 13.72 -2.85
N SER A 113 -14.67 12.78 -3.64
CA SER A 113 -15.94 12.09 -3.34
C SER A 113 -15.82 11.03 -2.24
N PHE A 114 -14.61 10.72 -1.78
CA PHE A 114 -14.37 9.79 -0.69
C PHE A 114 -14.51 10.53 0.65
N ASP A 115 -15.64 10.33 1.32
CA ASP A 115 -15.86 10.76 2.71
C ASP A 115 -16.26 9.53 3.53
N MET A 116 -15.34 9.05 4.36
CA MET A 116 -15.53 7.87 5.19
C MET A 116 -16.74 7.99 6.12
N TYR A 117 -16.93 9.16 6.73
CA TYR A 117 -17.98 9.39 7.69
C TYR A 117 -19.35 9.35 7.01
N GLU A 118 -19.50 10.11 5.92
CA GLU A 118 -20.77 10.19 5.20
C GLU A 118 -21.09 8.86 4.48
N MET A 119 -20.10 8.16 3.93
CA MET A 119 -20.29 6.80 3.39
C MET A 119 -20.78 5.84 4.45
N THR A 120 -20.12 5.79 5.61
CA THR A 120 -20.49 4.90 6.72
C THR A 120 -21.92 5.18 7.20
N LYS A 121 -22.26 6.46 7.36
CA LYS A 121 -23.59 6.91 7.78
C LYS A 121 -24.68 6.53 6.78
N ARG A 122 -24.45 6.76 5.48
CA ARG A 122 -25.42 6.38 4.43
C ARG A 122 -25.55 4.87 4.30
N MET A 123 -24.44 4.14 4.36
CA MET A 123 -24.46 2.69 4.28
C MET A 123 -25.24 2.08 5.43
N LYS A 124 -25.07 2.59 6.66
CA LYS A 124 -25.89 2.19 7.81
C LYS A 124 -27.38 2.36 7.52
N ALA A 125 -27.77 3.53 7.03
CA ALA A 125 -29.16 3.83 6.74
C ALA A 125 -29.74 2.87 5.67
N GLU A 126 -28.99 2.56 4.62
CA GLU A 126 -29.43 1.63 3.58
C GLU A 126 -29.55 0.19 4.10
N LEU A 127 -28.64 -0.26 4.96
CA LEU A 127 -28.70 -1.58 5.59
C LEU A 127 -29.89 -1.72 6.55
N GLU A 128 -30.19 -0.66 7.34
CA GLU A 128 -31.39 -0.60 8.18
C GLU A 128 -32.66 -0.68 7.32
N GLN A 129 -32.75 0.10 6.25
CA GLN A 129 -33.92 0.09 5.37
C GLN A 129 -34.08 -1.21 4.58
N ALA A 130 -32.98 -1.92 4.31
CA ALA A 130 -32.99 -3.23 3.67
C ALA A 130 -33.26 -4.37 4.65
N GLY A 131 -33.39 -4.09 5.95
CA GLY A 131 -33.71 -5.06 6.99
C GLY A 131 -32.52 -5.94 7.39
N PHE A 132 -31.29 -5.52 7.07
CA PHE A 132 -30.06 -6.22 7.44
C PHE A 132 -29.47 -5.74 8.77
N MET A 133 -29.90 -4.57 9.26
CA MET A 133 -29.59 -4.07 10.60
C MET A 133 -30.88 -3.63 11.31
N GLY A 134 -30.99 -3.96 12.59
CA GLY A 134 -32.02 -3.48 13.50
C GLY A 134 -31.69 -2.10 14.11
N ARG A 135 -32.38 -1.74 15.20
CA ARG A 135 -32.23 -0.46 15.93
C ARG A 135 -31.77 -0.62 17.40
N THR A 136 -31.34 -1.82 17.77
CA THR A 136 -30.96 -2.31 19.11
C THR A 136 -29.44 -2.33 19.33
N SER A 137 -29.00 -2.63 20.56
CA SER A 137 -27.56 -2.71 20.90
C SER A 137 -26.79 -3.78 20.12
N ASP A 138 -27.46 -4.88 19.74
CA ASP A 138 -26.89 -5.97 18.95
C ASP A 138 -26.48 -5.49 17.54
N ASP A 139 -27.04 -4.36 17.09
CA ASP A 139 -26.71 -3.76 15.81
C ASP A 139 -25.35 -3.08 15.78
N VAL A 140 -24.74 -2.77 16.93
CA VAL A 140 -23.37 -2.24 16.98
C VAL A 140 -22.35 -3.33 16.66
N GLU A 141 -22.55 -4.54 17.19
CA GLU A 141 -21.67 -5.68 16.88
C GLU A 141 -21.85 -6.16 15.43
N LEU A 142 -23.09 -6.25 14.96
CA LEU A 142 -23.40 -6.51 13.54
C LEU A 142 -22.82 -5.42 12.63
N PHE A 143 -22.88 -4.16 13.04
CA PHE A 143 -22.28 -3.05 12.31
C PHE A 143 -20.76 -3.21 12.21
N ASN A 144 -20.06 -3.43 13.31
CA ASN A 144 -18.61 -3.66 13.28
C ASN A 144 -18.21 -4.94 12.54
N MET A 145 -19.08 -5.95 12.46
CA MET A 145 -18.85 -7.16 11.66
C MET A 145 -19.00 -6.89 10.16
N VAL A 146 -19.97 -6.05 9.77
CA VAL A 146 -20.24 -5.69 8.38
C VAL A 146 -19.21 -4.68 7.85
N PHE A 147 -18.76 -3.78 8.72
CA PHE A 147 -17.76 -2.77 8.44
C PHE A 147 -16.44 -3.16 9.11
N ASP A 148 -15.58 -3.81 8.33
CA ASP A 148 -14.21 -4.07 8.75
C ASP A 148 -13.38 -2.81 8.53
N PHE A 149 -13.40 -1.90 9.52
CA PHE A 149 -12.74 -0.60 9.44
C PHE A 149 -11.21 -0.73 9.28
N ASP A 150 -10.62 -1.85 9.70
CA ASP A 150 -9.19 -2.14 9.54
C ASP A 150 -8.86 -2.47 8.06
N LYS A 151 -9.86 -2.90 7.28
CA LYS A 151 -9.71 -3.16 5.84
C LYS A 151 -10.01 -1.97 4.95
N ILE A 152 -10.24 -0.79 5.52
CA ILE A 152 -10.52 0.39 4.71
C ILE A 152 -9.35 0.66 3.77
N ARG A 153 -9.69 0.81 2.50
CA ARG A 153 -8.75 1.24 1.48
C ARG A 153 -9.07 2.64 1.00
N LEU A 154 -8.16 3.56 1.23
CA LEU A 154 -8.25 4.95 0.80
C LEU A 154 -7.94 5.02 -0.71
N PRO A 155 -8.87 5.46 -1.56
CA PRO A 155 -8.61 5.61 -2.98
C PRO A 155 -7.74 6.84 -3.23
N VAL A 156 -6.56 6.60 -3.77
CA VAL A 156 -5.60 7.64 -4.13
C VAL A 156 -5.34 7.62 -5.61
N TYR A 157 -5.13 8.79 -6.19
CA TYR A 157 -4.87 8.93 -7.62
C TYR A 157 -4.02 10.15 -7.95
N ASN A 158 -3.37 10.09 -9.10
CA ASN A 158 -2.76 11.20 -9.79
C ASN A 158 -3.39 11.29 -11.19
N ASP A 159 -3.94 12.45 -11.51
CA ASP A 159 -4.53 12.79 -12.81
C ASP A 159 -3.77 13.91 -13.54
N ASP A 160 -2.59 14.28 -13.04
CA ASP A 160 -1.76 15.35 -13.59
C ASP A 160 -0.92 14.87 -14.80
N MET A 161 -0.99 13.58 -15.15
CA MET A 161 -0.29 12.94 -16.27
C MET A 161 -1.22 12.54 -17.42
N GLY A 162 -0.65 12.02 -18.52
CA GLY A 162 -1.44 11.53 -19.66
C GLY A 162 -2.29 10.30 -19.34
N THR A 163 -1.95 9.57 -18.27
CA THR A 163 -2.68 8.42 -17.74
C THR A 163 -2.96 8.62 -16.26
N VAL A 164 -4.17 8.26 -15.80
CA VAL A 164 -4.50 8.35 -14.37
C VAL A 164 -3.82 7.20 -13.62
N ILE A 165 -2.86 7.52 -12.75
CA ILE A 165 -2.25 6.52 -11.87
C ILE A 165 -3.09 6.43 -10.61
N PHE A 166 -3.48 5.23 -10.19
CA PHE A 166 -4.32 5.07 -9.01
C PHE A 166 -4.00 3.83 -8.19
N SER A 167 -4.31 3.91 -6.91
CA SER A 167 -4.10 2.85 -5.93
C SER A 167 -5.15 2.93 -4.83
N LYS A 168 -5.15 1.92 -3.96
CA LYS A 168 -5.98 1.89 -2.76
C LYS A 168 -5.09 1.61 -1.56
N LEU A 169 -4.84 2.62 -0.73
CA LEU A 169 -3.97 2.52 0.44
C LEU A 169 -4.70 1.87 1.61
N HIS A 170 -4.11 0.83 2.20
CA HIS A 170 -4.61 0.27 3.46
C HIS A 170 -4.36 1.25 4.60
N LYS A 171 -5.42 1.63 5.35
CA LYS A 171 -5.31 2.62 6.44
C LYS A 171 -4.25 2.21 7.47
N ASP A 172 -4.18 0.91 7.81
CA ASP A 172 -3.24 0.37 8.79
C ASP A 172 -1.76 0.45 8.37
N CYS A 173 -1.49 0.74 7.10
CA CYS A 173 -0.13 0.89 6.58
C CYS A 173 0.32 2.36 6.51
N LEU A 174 -0.55 3.32 6.84
CA LEU A 174 -0.16 4.71 7.01
C LEU A 174 0.61 4.88 8.32
N LEU A 175 1.68 5.66 8.26
CA LEU A 175 2.54 5.98 9.41
C LEU A 175 2.38 7.44 9.86
N ILE A 176 1.46 8.16 9.23
CA ILE A 176 1.06 9.55 9.51
C ILE A 176 -0.32 9.59 10.16
N GLU A 177 -0.63 10.70 10.83
CA GLU A 177 -1.97 10.92 11.40
C GLU A 177 -3.00 11.31 10.33
N GLU A 178 -4.30 11.19 10.65
CA GLU A 178 -5.39 11.46 9.69
C GLU A 178 -5.45 12.93 9.24
N ASN A 179 -5.05 13.86 10.10
CA ASN A 179 -4.89 15.29 9.78
C ASN A 179 -3.67 15.60 8.90
N GLU A 180 -2.77 14.64 8.70
CA GLU A 180 -1.57 14.78 7.88
C GLU A 180 -1.77 14.14 6.49
N LEU A 181 -2.97 13.67 6.15
CA LEU A 181 -3.26 13.09 4.83
C LEU A 181 -3.03 14.07 3.67
N GLU A 182 -3.00 15.38 3.94
CA GLU A 182 -2.61 16.40 2.98
C GLU A 182 -1.17 16.20 2.48
N GLU A 183 -0.29 15.59 3.29
CA GLU A 183 1.08 15.25 2.92
C GLU A 183 1.14 14.32 1.71
N LEU A 184 0.12 13.48 1.48
CA LEU A 184 0.07 12.60 0.29
C LEU A 184 0.06 13.40 -1.02
N SER A 185 -0.50 14.61 -0.99
CA SER A 185 -0.60 15.50 -2.15
C SER A 185 0.71 16.23 -2.47
N GLU A 186 1.71 16.14 -1.59
CA GLU A 186 3.06 16.61 -1.87
C GLU A 186 3.76 15.69 -2.88
N ASP A 187 4.83 16.21 -3.49
CA ASP A 187 5.70 15.48 -4.41
C ASP A 187 6.52 14.44 -3.63
N ASN A 188 5.88 13.34 -3.25
CA ASN A 188 6.49 12.24 -2.51
C ASN A 188 7.07 11.19 -3.45
N ILE A 189 8.14 10.54 -3.00
CA ILE A 189 8.68 9.37 -3.68
C ILE A 189 7.80 8.17 -3.38
N ILE A 190 7.39 7.48 -4.45
CA ILE A 190 6.57 6.29 -4.38
C ILE A 190 7.35 5.12 -4.92
N LEU A 191 7.40 4.04 -4.13
CA LEU A 191 7.83 2.72 -4.60
C LEU A 191 6.57 1.87 -4.81
N ALA A 192 6.29 1.48 -6.06
CA ALA A 192 5.07 0.76 -6.41
C ALA A 192 5.27 -0.26 -7.53
N LYS A 193 4.31 -1.18 -7.66
CA LYS A 193 4.24 -2.15 -8.75
C LYS A 193 3.03 -1.91 -9.63
N VAL A 194 3.21 -1.99 -10.95
CA VAL A 194 2.10 -1.98 -11.90
C VAL A 194 1.29 -3.28 -11.79
N LYS A 195 0.04 -3.14 -11.33
CA LYS A 195 -0.90 -4.27 -11.19
C LYS A 195 -1.68 -4.50 -12.48
N ARG A 196 -2.16 -3.42 -13.09
CA ARG A 196 -2.98 -3.46 -14.32
C ARG A 196 -3.00 -2.10 -15.01
N THR A 197 -3.11 -2.12 -16.34
CA THR A 197 -3.41 -0.94 -17.15
C THR A 197 -4.83 -1.03 -17.72
N HIS A 198 -5.46 0.13 -17.88
CA HIS A 198 -6.83 0.32 -18.35
C HIS A 198 -6.81 1.31 -19.51
N GLU A 199 -7.46 0.96 -20.62
CA GLU A 199 -7.40 1.77 -21.85
C GLU A 199 -8.44 2.90 -21.86
N THR A 200 -9.65 2.67 -21.37
CA THR A 200 -10.77 3.60 -21.58
C THR A 200 -11.67 3.83 -20.37
N HIS A 201 -11.78 2.85 -19.48
CA HIS A 201 -12.70 2.89 -18.36
C HIS A 201 -12.26 1.99 -17.22
N PHE A 202 -12.38 2.50 -16.00
CA PHE A 202 -12.07 1.74 -14.79
C PHE A 202 -12.81 2.30 -13.58
N THR A 203 -12.96 1.45 -12.56
CA THR A 203 -13.49 1.83 -11.25
C THR A 203 -12.33 2.15 -10.32
N LEU A 204 -12.23 3.41 -9.90
CA LEU A 204 -11.26 3.87 -8.92
C LEU A 204 -11.57 3.28 -7.55
N PHE A 205 -12.84 3.37 -7.14
CA PHE A 205 -13.31 2.96 -5.82
C PHE A 205 -14.75 2.50 -5.89
N ASP A 206 -15.08 1.40 -5.23
CA ASP A 206 -16.44 0.91 -5.11
C ASP A 206 -16.75 0.73 -3.61
N PRO A 207 -17.50 1.66 -3.00
CA PRO A 207 -17.80 1.60 -1.57
C PRO A 207 -18.41 0.26 -1.14
N LEU A 208 -19.24 -0.37 -1.98
CA LEU A 208 -19.90 -1.62 -1.62
C LEU A 208 -18.97 -2.83 -1.68
N LYS A 209 -18.00 -2.81 -2.59
CA LYS A 209 -17.04 -3.92 -2.76
C LYS A 209 -15.79 -3.75 -1.90
N ASP A 210 -15.36 -2.52 -1.69
CA ASP A 210 -14.09 -2.20 -1.03
C ASP A 210 -14.25 -1.94 0.48
N PHE A 211 -15.41 -1.46 0.94
CA PHE A 211 -15.63 -1.05 2.33
C PHE A 211 -16.42 -2.07 3.15
N VAL A 212 -17.13 -2.99 2.49
CA VAL A 212 -18.18 -3.79 3.15
C VAL A 212 -17.97 -5.28 2.94
N THR A 213 -17.92 -6.04 4.04
CA THR A 213 -17.81 -7.51 4.06
C THR A 213 -19.19 -8.17 4.01
N LEU A 214 -20.00 -7.84 3.02
CA LEU A 214 -21.31 -8.45 2.81
C LEU A 214 -21.27 -9.57 1.77
N ASN A 215 -22.21 -10.50 1.89
CA ASN A 215 -22.42 -11.49 0.84
C ASN A 215 -22.95 -10.80 -0.44
N VAL A 216 -22.72 -11.45 -1.59
CA VAL A 216 -23.11 -10.92 -2.91
C VAL A 216 -24.62 -10.65 -3.02
N GLY A 217 -25.46 -11.41 -2.31
CA GLY A 217 -26.91 -11.23 -2.33
C GLY A 217 -27.33 -9.91 -1.67
N THR A 218 -26.74 -9.59 -0.52
CA THR A 218 -26.98 -8.35 0.21
C THR A 218 -26.46 -7.14 -0.57
N ILE A 219 -25.25 -7.24 -1.15
CA ILE A 219 -24.69 -6.18 -2.00
C ILE A 219 -25.67 -5.85 -3.13
N LYS A 220 -26.15 -6.85 -3.87
CA LYS A 220 -27.12 -6.66 -4.96
C LYS A 220 -28.46 -6.08 -4.51
N ALA A 221 -28.90 -6.38 -3.28
CA ALA A 221 -30.13 -5.83 -2.74
C ALA A 221 -29.98 -4.33 -2.42
N VAL A 222 -28.81 -3.92 -1.92
CA VAL A 222 -28.46 -2.52 -1.68
C VAL A 222 -28.24 -1.78 -3.00
N GLU A 223 -27.45 -2.34 -3.94
CA GLU A 223 -27.20 -1.76 -5.27
C GLU A 223 -28.49 -1.39 -6.02
N LYS A 224 -29.51 -2.26 -6.00
CA LYS A 224 -30.80 -2.00 -6.66
C LYS A 224 -31.58 -0.83 -6.07
N ARG A 225 -31.26 -0.43 -4.84
CA ARG A 225 -31.94 0.64 -4.10
C ARG A 225 -31.16 1.94 -4.14
N LEU A 226 -29.85 1.87 -4.39
CA LEU A 226 -29.02 3.05 -4.48
C LEU A 226 -29.41 3.89 -5.71
N PRO A 227 -29.53 5.21 -5.55
CA PRO A 227 -29.63 6.09 -6.71
C PRO A 227 -28.34 6.00 -7.55
N ASP A 228 -28.46 6.17 -8.87
CA ASP A 228 -27.33 6.14 -9.81
C ASP A 228 -26.25 7.20 -9.49
N SER A 229 -26.58 8.22 -8.70
CA SER A 229 -25.67 9.25 -8.22
C SER A 229 -25.72 9.38 -6.70
N GLY A 230 -24.64 9.00 -6.01
CA GLY A 230 -24.50 9.19 -4.57
C GLY A 230 -23.12 8.76 -4.06
N ILE A 231 -22.85 9.03 -2.79
CA ILE A 231 -21.56 8.71 -2.15
C ILE A 231 -21.27 7.20 -2.03
N LEU A 232 -22.28 6.37 -2.25
CA LEU A 232 -22.18 4.90 -2.26
C LEU A 232 -22.06 4.34 -3.68
N SER A 233 -22.15 5.19 -4.71
CA SER A 233 -21.95 4.79 -6.10
C SER A 233 -20.46 4.57 -6.38
N PRO A 234 -20.11 3.62 -7.26
CA PRO A 234 -18.73 3.46 -7.70
C PRO A 234 -18.19 4.75 -8.32
N ILE A 235 -16.94 5.07 -7.98
CA ILE A 235 -16.18 6.17 -8.59
C ILE A 235 -15.57 5.62 -9.88
N GLU A 236 -16.14 6.01 -11.00
CA GLU A 236 -15.74 5.56 -12.32
C GLU A 236 -15.00 6.64 -13.10
N MET A 237 -13.89 6.25 -13.73
CA MET A 237 -13.10 7.11 -14.58
C MET A 237 -13.29 6.73 -16.05
N ARG A 238 -13.31 7.73 -16.93
CA ARG A 238 -13.44 7.58 -18.39
C ARG A 238 -12.17 8.04 -19.10
N SER A 239 -11.03 7.52 -18.64
CA SER A 239 -9.70 7.81 -19.15
C SER A 239 -8.86 6.54 -19.16
N ALA A 240 -7.69 6.61 -19.79
CA ALA A 240 -6.66 5.61 -19.55
C ALA A 240 -6.25 5.67 -18.07
N GLY A 241 -5.92 4.52 -17.50
CA GLY A 241 -5.52 4.41 -16.10
C GLY A 241 -4.50 3.31 -15.84
N MET A 242 -3.65 3.51 -14.84
CA MET A 242 -2.70 2.53 -14.35
C MET A 242 -2.99 2.24 -12.87
N GLU A 243 -3.48 1.03 -12.60
CA GLU A 243 -3.64 0.52 -11.24
C GLU A 243 -2.28 0.07 -10.73
N ILE A 244 -1.82 0.68 -9.63
CA ILE A 244 -0.56 0.35 -8.97
C ILE A 244 -0.80 -0.22 -7.58
N GLU A 245 0.11 -1.08 -7.13
CA GLU A 245 0.22 -1.56 -5.76
C GLU A 245 1.36 -0.78 -5.10
N ILE A 246 1.02 0.16 -4.22
CA ILE A 246 2.00 0.99 -3.51
C ILE A 246 2.62 0.17 -2.38
N ILE A 247 3.95 0.10 -2.38
CA ILE A 247 4.75 -0.58 -1.37
C ILE A 247 5.16 0.43 -0.29
N ALA A 248 5.62 1.61 -0.71
CA ALA A 248 6.03 2.68 0.18
C ALA A 248 5.76 4.08 -0.41
N ILE A 249 5.52 5.04 0.48
CA ILE A 249 5.49 6.49 0.18
C ILE A 249 6.39 7.18 1.19
N TYR A 250 7.31 8.02 0.73
CA TYR A 250 8.28 8.70 1.58
C TYR A 250 8.83 9.98 0.94
N SER A 251 9.41 10.82 1.79
CA SER A 251 10.24 11.97 1.42
C SER A 251 11.66 11.88 1.94
#